data_AF-A0A3B8QMV0-F1
#
_entry.id   AF-A0A3B8QMV0-F1
#
_cell.length_a   1.000
_cell.length_b   1.000
_cell.length_c   1.000
_cell.angle_alpha   90.00
_cell.angle_beta   90.00
_cell.angle_gamma   90.00
#
_symmetry.space_group_name_H-M   'P 1'
#
loop_
_entity.id
_entity.type
_entity.pdbx_description
1 polymer ?
#
loop_
_entity_poly.entity_id
_entity_poly.type
_entity_poly.pdbx_seq_one_letter_code
_entity_poly.pdbx_strand_id
1 'polypeptide(L)' 'EITSMNHGFAVDGQSLPNNVLETHKSLFDGSNCGIKLQGKPIFSVQYHPEASPGPQDSYYLFERFTEAMRERKN' A
#
# COMPACT_ATOMS: atom_id res chain seq x y z
N GLU A 1 -1.57 8.93 -7.35
CA GLU A 1 -1.30 8.04 -8.49
C GLU A 1 -2.62 7.47 -8.98
N ILE A 2 -2.70 7.11 -10.26
CA ILE A 2 -3.85 6.35 -10.79
C ILE A 2 -3.50 4.87 -10.69
N THR A 3 -4.42 4.04 -10.21
CA THR A 3 -4.15 2.63 -9.88
C THR A 3 -5.24 1.70 -10.41
N SER A 4 -4.92 0.41 -10.52
CA SER A 4 -5.88 -0.66 -10.80
C SER A 4 -6.47 -1.21 -9.50
N MET A 5 -7.80 -1.29 -9.42
CA MET A 5 -8.55 -1.70 -8.23
C MET A 5 -9.48 -2.87 -8.56
N ASN A 6 -9.44 -3.94 -7.76
CA ASN A 6 -10.39 -5.06 -7.85
C ASN A 6 -10.58 -5.73 -6.49
N HIS A 7 -11.36 -5.10 -5.61
CA HIS A 7 -11.70 -5.64 -4.29
C HIS A 7 -13.12 -5.25 -3.88
N GLY A 8 -13.79 -6.12 -3.11
CA GLY A 8 -15.15 -5.89 -2.57
C GLY A 8 -15.20 -5.55 -1.08
N PHE A 9 -14.05 -5.56 -0.41
CA PHE A 9 -13.89 -5.22 1.01
C PHE A 9 -12.76 -4.22 1.16
N ALA A 10 -12.84 -3.36 2.17
CA ALA A 10 -11.80 -2.39 2.51
C ALA A 10 -11.48 -2.46 4.00
N VAL A 11 -10.24 -2.15 4.35
CA VAL A 11 -9.83 -1.98 5.76
C VAL A 11 -10.41 -0.66 6.27
N ASP A 12 -11.04 -0.68 7.45
CA ASP A 12 -11.50 0.55 8.10
C ASP A 12 -10.31 1.32 8.70
N GLY A 13 -9.99 2.46 8.10
CA GLY A 13 -8.91 3.35 8.52
C GLY A 13 -9.07 3.91 9.95
N GLN A 14 -10.30 3.98 10.47
CA GLN A 14 -10.56 4.43 11.85
C GLN A 14 -10.31 3.33 12.89
N SER A 15 -10.27 2.08 12.46
CA SER A 15 -10.03 0.92 13.34
C SER A 15 -8.55 0.52 13.45
N LEU A 16 -7.64 1.27 12.82
CA LEU A 16 -6.23 0.92 12.80
C LEU A 16 -5.61 0.98 14.21
N PRO A 17 -4.83 -0.04 14.61
CA PRO A 17 -4.07 0.01 15.85
C PRO A 17 -3.06 1.18 15.85
N ASN A 18 -2.69 1.68 17.03
CA ASN A 18 -1.79 2.84 17.17
C ASN A 18 -0.44 2.73 16.43
N ASN A 19 0.06 1.50 16.22
CA ASN A 19 1.32 1.25 15.53
C ASN A 19 1.16 1.04 14.01
N VAL A 20 -0.07 1.12 13.47
CA VAL A 20 -0.37 1.00 12.04
C VAL A 20 -0.83 2.34 11.51
N LEU A 21 -0.15 2.82 10.48
CA LEU A 21 -0.41 4.12 9.87
C LEU A 21 -1.05 3.92 8.49
N GLU A 22 -2.14 4.63 8.23
CA GLU A 22 -2.68 4.80 6.88
C GLU A 22 -1.66 5.53 6.01
N THR A 23 -1.46 5.05 4.79
CA THR A 23 -0.49 5.60 3.83
C THR A 23 -1.13 6.13 2.56
N HIS A 24 -2.24 5.53 2.14
CA HIS A 24 -2.95 5.89 0.92
C HIS A 24 -4.44 5.94 1.21
N LYS A 25 -5.13 6.88 0.57
CA LYS A 25 -6.58 6.99 0.55
C LYS A 25 -7.06 7.12 -0.88
N SER A 26 -8.19 6.48 -1.16
CA SER A 26 -8.92 6.68 -2.40
C SER A 26 -9.41 8.12 -2.48
N LEU A 27 -9.13 8.79 -3.60
CA LEU A 27 -9.69 10.12 -3.87
C LEU A 27 -11.14 10.05 -4.37
N PHE A 28 -11.67 8.87 -4.67
CA PHE A 28 -13.05 8.69 -5.12
C PHE A 28 -14.04 8.63 -3.96
N ASP A 29 -13.66 8.00 -2.84
CA ASP A 29 -14.57 7.74 -1.72
C ASP A 29 -13.92 7.87 -0.33
N GLY A 30 -12.62 8.16 -0.25
CA GLY A 30 -11.89 8.29 1.00
C GLY A 30 -11.53 6.97 1.69
N SER A 31 -11.84 5.82 1.08
CA SER A 31 -11.49 4.50 1.64
C SER A 31 -9.98 4.30 1.77
N ASN A 32 -9.57 3.48 2.75
CA ASN A 32 -8.16 3.16 2.96
C ASN A 32 -7.60 2.37 1.77
N CYS A 33 -6.44 2.79 1.25
CA CYS A 33 -5.78 2.14 0.13
C CYS A 33 -4.38 1.62 0.45
N GLY A 34 -3.94 1.69 1.71
CA GLY A 34 -2.64 1.18 2.10
C GLY A 34 -2.28 1.54 3.53
N ILE A 35 -1.44 0.69 4.12
CA ILE A 35 -1.01 0.80 5.51
C ILE A 35 0.48 0.49 5.66
N LYS A 36 1.10 1.00 6.73
CA LYS A 36 2.45 0.62 7.15
C LYS A 36 2.54 0.47 8.64
N LEU A 37 3.48 -0.37 9.11
CA LEU A 37 3.78 -0.50 10.52
C LEU A 37 4.82 0.55 10.94
N GLN A 38 4.60 1.24 12.06
CA GLN A 38 5.54 2.19 12.61
C GLN A 38 6.83 1.47 13.06
N GLY A 39 7.98 2.01 12.63
CA GLY A 39 9.31 1.52 13.05
C GLY A 39 9.73 0.17 12.47
N LYS A 40 8.98 -0.41 11.52
CA LYS A 40 9.37 -1.64 10.83
C LYS A 40 9.15 -1.51 9.31
N PRO A 41 9.95 -2.16 8.46
CA PRO A 41 9.78 -2.12 7.00
C PRO A 41 8.64 -3.05 6.54
N ILE A 42 7.44 -2.85 7.09
CA ILE A 42 6.24 -3.66 6.80
C ILE A 42 5.17 -2.70 6.27
N PHE A 43 4.67 -2.98 5.07
CA PHE A 43 3.61 -2.19 4.43
C PHE A 43 2.74 -3.06 3.52
N SER A 44 1.56 -2.56 3.17
CA SER A 44 0.70 -3.12 2.15
C SER A 44 -0.09 -2.03 1.45
N VAL A 45 -0.62 -2.36 0.27
CA VAL A 45 -1.54 -1.51 -0.51
C VAL A 45 -2.78 -2.31 -0.88
N GLN A 46 -3.89 -1.62 -1.13
CA GLN A 46 -5.19 -2.20 -1.45
C GLN A 46 -5.40 -2.40 -2.96
N TYR A 47 -4.67 -1.63 -3.78
CA TYR A 47 -4.66 -1.72 -5.24
C TYR A 47 -3.65 -2.76 -5.74
N HIS A 48 -3.67 -2.97 -7.06
CA HIS A 48 -2.77 -3.83 -7.81
C HIS A 48 -1.58 -3.02 -8.36
N PRO A 49 -0.43 -2.95 -7.66
CA PRO A 49 0.74 -2.20 -8.12
C PRO A 49 1.42 -2.82 -9.35
N GLU A 50 1.18 -4.11 -9.60
CA GLU A 50 1.62 -4.83 -10.80
C GLU A 50 0.83 -4.43 -12.05
N ALA A 51 -0.34 -3.81 -11.85
CA ALA A 51 -1.31 -3.52 -12.90
C ALA A 51 -1.72 -4.76 -13.71
N SER A 52 -1.87 -4.64 -15.03
CA SER A 52 -2.26 -5.70 -15.97
C SER A 52 -3.72 -6.20 -15.86
N PRO A 53 -4.70 -5.45 -16.40
CA PRO A 53 -4.54 -4.18 -17.13
C PRO A 53 -4.44 -2.96 -16.19
N GLY A 54 -3.99 -1.83 -16.73
CA GLY A 54 -4.02 -0.52 -16.06
C GLY A 54 -2.67 0.20 -15.97
N PRO A 55 -2.63 1.34 -15.27
CA PRO A 55 -1.46 2.22 -15.18
C PRO A 55 -0.35 1.63 -14.30
N GLN A 56 0.90 1.98 -14.58
CA GLN A 56 2.09 1.48 -13.87
C GLN A 56 2.65 2.47 -12.83
N ASP A 57 1.88 3.51 -12.46
CA ASP A 57 2.29 4.58 -11.54
C ASP A 57 2.83 4.05 -10.20
N SER A 58 2.33 2.90 -9.76
CA SER A 58 2.62 2.28 -8.46
C SER A 58 3.81 1.32 -8.43
N TYR A 59 4.55 1.19 -9.52
CA TYR A 59 5.65 0.21 -9.62
C TYR A 59 6.76 0.42 -8.57
N TYR A 60 6.96 1.65 -8.09
CA TYR A 60 7.93 1.99 -7.04
C TYR A 60 7.76 1.19 -5.74
N LEU A 61 6.57 0.63 -5.48
CA LEU A 61 6.32 -0.21 -4.31
C LEU A 61 7.13 -1.51 -4.36
N PHE A 62 7.38 -2.06 -5.55
CA PHE A 62 8.28 -3.19 -5.72
C PHE A 62 9.72 -2.81 -5.42
N GLU A 63 10.17 -1.64 -5.88
CA GLU A 63 11.52 -1.13 -5.58
C GLU A 63 11.71 -0.99 -4.06
N ARG A 64 10.75 -0.33 -3.38
CA ARG A 64 10.73 -0.20 -1.91
C ARG A 64 10.78 -1.55 -1.20
N PHE A 65 10.02 -2.53 -1.68
CA PHE A 65 10.04 -3.88 -1.11
C PHE A 65 11.42 -4.55 -1.28
N THR A 66 12.01 -4.46 -2.47
CA THR A 66 13.34 -5.05 -2.72
C THR A 66 14.44 -4.36 -1.92
N GLU A 67 14.34 -3.05 -1.71
CA GLU A 67 15.27 -2.29 -0.87
C GLU A 67 15.20 -2.76 0.59
N ALA A 68 14.00 -2.89 1.16
CA ALA A 68 13.81 -3.43 2.51
C ALA A 68 14.41 -4.84 2.67
N MET A 69 14.30 -5.69 1.63
CA MET A 69 14.94 -7.01 1.63
C MET A 69 16.47 -6.94 1.60
N ARG A 70 17.05 -5.98 0.87
CA ARG A 70 18.51 -5.78 0.81
C ARG A 70 19.04 -5.26 2.14
N GLU A 71 18.38 -4.28 2.74
CA GLU A 71 18.75 -3.73 4.05
C GLU A 71 18.74 -4.80 5.14
N ARG A 72 17.77 -5.72 5.13
CA ARG A 72 17.68 -6.78 6.13
C ARG A 72 18.79 -7.83 6.04
N LYS A 73 19.41 -7.99 4.86
CA LYS A 73 20.51 -8.95 4.63
C LYS A 73 21.87 -8.44 5.12
N ASN A 74 22.03 -7.12 5.26
CA ASN A 74 23.23 -6.47 5.78
C ASN A 74 23.17 -6.37 7.31
#